data_AF-A0A2N1WCY6-F1
#
_entry.id   AF-A0A2N1WCY6-F1
#
_cell.length_a   1.000
_cell.length_b   1.000
_cell.length_c   1.000
_cell.angle_alpha   90.00
_cell.angle_beta   90.00
_cell.angle_gamma   90.00
#
_symmetry.space_group_name_H-M   'P 1'
#
loop_
_entity.id
_entity.type
_entity.pdbx_description
1 polymer ?
#
loop_
_entity_poly.entity_id
_entity_poly.type
_entity_poly.pdbx_seq_one_letter_code
_entity_poly.pdbx_strand_id
1 'polypeptide(L)'
;MSERIVFMHLPGETDAVPAGRLTLIEQGLQVQASRFAYGRRYLQRANAVPVDPVALALADGGGDAGLVPPDGLALFGALRDATPDAWGRRVIENRLRAPPNGLPESTYLDHAGPHRAGALDVRPTPTSRSADGVLPSVMDLGHLLDATARIEEGEPVPAHLEVFFAGGPSVGGARPKSVVRMDDGEWIAKFPSVNDRFNMPLIERATLELAREAGLNVPRTSIESLADDRQVMLIERFDRLSLPTGIGRRHMVSALTMLALHEQDSPDSSYAAIADALGQHGVRGCIAGDRRELYARMV
;
A
#
# COMPACT_ATOMS: atom_id res chain seq x y z
N MET A 1 9.77 17.11 14.80
CA MET A 1 9.03 17.52 13.59
C MET A 1 9.86 17.12 12.39
N SER A 2 9.26 16.41 11.44
CA SER A 2 9.91 15.94 10.22
C SER A 2 9.07 16.35 9.01
N GLU A 3 9.73 16.69 7.91
CA GLU A 3 9.06 17.09 6.67
C GLU A 3 9.43 16.14 5.53
N ARG A 4 8.42 15.80 4.73
CA ARG A 4 8.54 15.01 3.51
C ARG A 4 7.65 15.59 2.43
N ILE A 5 7.98 15.28 1.18
CA ILE A 5 7.17 15.63 0.02
C ILE A 5 6.43 14.39 -0.43
N VAL A 6 5.11 14.50 -0.49
CA VAL A 6 4.26 13.47 -1.08
C VAL A 6 4.24 13.71 -2.57
N PHE A 7 4.53 12.66 -3.31
CA PHE A 7 4.46 12.59 -4.75
C PHE A 7 3.25 11.74 -5.14
N MET A 8 2.70 12.02 -6.31
CA MET A 8 1.58 11.27 -6.86
C MET A 8 1.82 10.91 -8.32
N HIS A 9 1.64 9.64 -8.65
CA HIS A 9 1.52 9.17 -10.03
C HIS A 9 0.11 9.53 -10.52
N LEU A 10 0.04 10.49 -11.44
CA LEU A 10 -1.25 10.96 -11.95
C LEU A 10 -1.80 10.00 -13.02
N PRO A 11 -3.12 9.99 -13.25
CA PRO A 11 -3.72 9.13 -14.27
C PRO A 11 -3.07 9.32 -15.65
N GLY A 12 -2.66 8.22 -16.27
CA GLY A 12 -2.00 8.21 -17.58
C GLY A 12 -0.51 8.57 -17.58
N GLU A 13 0.07 8.84 -16.40
CA GLU A 13 1.50 9.17 -16.25
C GLU A 13 2.26 7.99 -15.63
N THR A 14 3.53 7.82 -16.03
CA THR A 14 4.45 6.85 -15.43
C THR A 14 5.28 7.46 -14.31
N ASP A 15 5.59 8.76 -14.40
CA ASP A 15 6.38 9.48 -13.39
C ASP A 15 5.50 10.18 -12.36
N ALA A 16 5.93 10.12 -11.10
CA ALA A 16 5.26 10.83 -10.03
C ALA A 16 5.64 12.32 -10.02
N VAL A 17 4.68 13.18 -9.71
CA VAL A 17 4.90 14.62 -9.53
C VAL A 17 4.75 15.03 -8.06
N PRO A 18 5.46 16.05 -7.57
CA PRO A 18 5.27 16.56 -6.21
C PRO A 18 3.83 17.06 -6.02
N ALA A 19 3.09 16.45 -5.10
CA ALA A 19 1.71 16.80 -4.78
C ALA A 19 1.63 17.83 -3.64
N GLY A 20 2.42 17.63 -2.59
CA GLY A 20 2.41 18.53 -1.43
C GLY A 20 3.43 18.18 -0.37
N ARG A 21 3.49 19.00 0.68
CA ARG A 21 4.36 18.83 1.84
C ARG A 21 3.58 18.19 2.97
N LEU A 22 4.09 17.07 3.46
CA LEU A 22 3.68 16.42 4.70
C LEU A 22 4.61 16.87 5.83
N THR A 23 4.03 17.37 6.91
CA THR A 23 4.73 17.68 8.16
C THR A 23 4.24 16.71 9.22
N LEU A 24 5.14 15.92 9.81
CA LEU A 24 4.84 15.00 10.90
C LEU A 24 5.36 15.58 12.23
N ILE A 25 4.52 15.50 13.26
CA ILE A 25 4.85 15.88 14.62
C ILE A 25 4.91 14.58 15.42
N GLU A 26 6.13 14.12 15.67
CA GLU A 26 6.42 12.85 16.35
C GLU A 26 7.00 13.11 17.74
N GLN A 27 6.57 12.31 18.72
CA GLN A 27 7.15 12.24 20.06
C GLN A 27 7.68 10.83 20.29
N GLY A 28 9.01 10.66 20.19
CA GLY A 28 9.61 9.33 20.14
C GLY A 28 9.14 8.58 18.89
N LEU A 29 8.51 7.42 19.10
CA LEU A 29 8.03 6.53 18.02
C LEU A 29 6.60 6.85 17.56
N GLN A 30 5.88 7.70 18.30
CA GLN A 30 4.45 7.95 18.09
C GLN A 30 4.22 9.24 17.30
N VAL A 31 3.39 9.16 16.25
CA VAL A 31 2.86 10.35 15.56
C VAL A 31 1.79 10.97 16.45
N GLN A 32 2.00 12.23 16.83
CA GLN A 32 1.04 13.00 17.63
C GLN A 32 0.07 13.77 16.73
N ALA A 33 0.57 14.28 15.62
CA ALA A 33 -0.22 15.00 14.63
C ALA A 33 0.51 15.04 13.29
N SER A 34 -0.24 15.36 12.24
CA SER A 34 0.32 15.63 10.92
C SER A 34 -0.38 16.82 10.28
N ARG A 35 0.30 17.43 9.31
CA ARG A 35 -0.27 18.45 8.44
C ARG A 35 0.11 18.18 7.00
N PHE A 36 -0.80 18.52 6.08
CA PHE A 36 -0.53 18.42 4.66
C PHE A 36 -0.86 19.71 3.94
N ALA A 37 0.07 20.23 3.15
CA ALA A 37 -0.13 21.41 2.31
C ALA A 37 0.12 21.06 0.85
N TYR A 38 -0.89 21.23 0.00
CA TYR A 38 -0.74 21.04 -1.44
C TYR A 38 0.25 22.03 -2.04
N GLY A 39 1.00 21.58 -3.05
CA GLY A 39 1.82 22.48 -3.87
C GLY A 39 0.94 23.31 -4.78
N ARG A 40 1.16 24.63 -4.85
CA ARG A 40 0.41 25.53 -5.75
C ARG A 40 0.42 25.07 -7.21
N ARG A 41 1.58 24.58 -7.70
CA ARG A 41 1.71 24.02 -9.05
C ARG A 41 0.92 22.73 -9.24
N TYR A 42 0.74 21.92 -8.19
CA TYR A 42 -0.05 20.70 -8.26
C TYR A 42 -1.54 21.04 -8.41
N LEU A 43 -2.06 21.98 -7.61
CA LEU A 43 -3.45 22.45 -7.68
C LEU A 43 -3.81 23.08 -9.05
N GLN A 44 -2.82 23.62 -9.76
CA GLN A 44 -3.00 24.22 -11.09
C GLN A 44 -3.04 23.19 -12.23
N ARG A 45 -2.78 21.90 -11.95
CA ARG A 45 -2.76 20.88 -13.01
C ARG A 45 -4.17 20.51 -13.41
N ALA A 46 -4.42 20.44 -14.72
CA ALA A 46 -5.70 19.99 -15.26
C ALA A 46 -6.02 18.52 -14.90
N ASN A 47 -4.99 17.70 -14.68
CA ASN A 47 -5.12 16.30 -14.27
C ASN A 47 -4.81 16.06 -12.78
N ALA A 48 -4.86 17.10 -11.93
CA ALA A 48 -4.71 16.92 -10.50
C ALA A 48 -5.82 16.03 -9.94
N VAL A 49 -5.45 15.11 -9.05
CA VAL A 49 -6.40 14.31 -8.26
C VAL A 49 -6.07 14.49 -6.77
N PRO A 50 -7.05 14.37 -5.85
CA PRO A 50 -6.77 14.48 -4.43
C PRO A 50 -5.84 13.35 -3.96
N VAL A 51 -4.89 13.68 -3.08
CA VAL A 51 -4.04 12.71 -2.37
C VAL A 51 -4.90 11.84 -1.47
N ASP A 52 -5.85 12.44 -0.76
CA ASP A 52 -6.87 11.78 0.04
C ASP A 52 -8.24 12.31 -0.40
N PRO A 53 -9.15 11.47 -0.94
CA PRO A 53 -10.43 11.93 -1.46
C PRO A 53 -11.40 12.40 -0.37
N VAL A 54 -11.15 12.08 0.90
CA VAL A 54 -11.98 12.50 2.04
C VAL A 54 -11.36 13.70 2.72
N ALA A 55 -10.11 13.57 3.17
CA ALA A 55 -9.48 14.55 4.04
C ALA A 55 -8.74 15.67 3.30
N LEU A 56 -8.41 15.47 2.02
CA LEU A 56 -7.54 16.36 1.25
C LEU A 56 -8.17 16.70 -0.10
N ALA A 57 -9.42 17.17 -0.11
CA ALA A 57 -10.03 17.66 -1.34
C ALA A 57 -9.23 18.83 -1.94
N LEU A 58 -9.07 18.85 -3.26
CA LEU A 58 -8.26 19.87 -3.94
C LEU A 58 -8.78 21.30 -3.73
N ALA A 59 -10.10 21.45 -3.57
CA ALA A 59 -10.76 22.74 -3.32
C ALA A 59 -10.30 23.39 -1.99
N ASP A 60 -9.94 22.57 -1.01
CA ASP A 60 -9.54 23.02 0.33
C ASP A 60 -8.02 23.24 0.43
N GLY A 61 -7.26 22.83 -0.59
CA GLY A 61 -5.79 22.81 -0.58
C GLY A 61 -5.10 24.17 -0.72
N GLY A 62 -5.85 25.27 -0.86
CA GLY A 62 -5.33 26.58 -1.26
C GLY A 62 -4.60 27.42 -0.20
N GLY A 63 -4.33 26.89 1.01
CA GLY A 63 -3.80 27.68 2.14
C GLY A 63 -2.43 27.24 2.66
N ASP A 64 -1.62 28.20 3.14
CA ASP A 64 -0.29 27.94 3.69
C ASP A 64 -0.31 27.26 5.08
N ALA A 65 -1.47 27.26 5.77
CA ALA A 65 -1.63 26.66 7.11
C ALA A 65 -1.52 25.13 7.12
N GLY A 66 -1.75 24.48 5.97
CA GLY A 66 -1.90 23.04 5.84
C GLY A 66 -3.22 22.52 6.42
N LEU A 67 -3.71 21.44 5.85
CA LEU A 67 -4.85 20.68 6.35
C LEU A 67 -4.39 19.76 7.48
N VAL A 68 -5.33 19.34 8.34
CA VAL A 68 -5.12 18.35 9.40
C VAL A 68 -6.00 17.13 9.15
N PRO A 69 -5.63 15.93 9.63
CA PRO A 69 -6.49 14.76 9.50
C PRO A 69 -7.84 14.96 10.21
N PRO A 70 -8.92 14.32 9.70
CA PRO A 70 -10.25 14.36 10.31
C PRO A 70 -10.29 13.59 11.63
N ASP A 71 -11.36 13.83 12.41
CA ASP A 71 -11.76 13.02 13.58
C ASP A 71 -10.66 12.78 14.62
N GLY A 72 -9.72 13.72 14.76
CA GLY A 72 -8.62 13.64 15.71
C GLY A 72 -7.54 12.63 15.36
N LEU A 73 -7.55 12.08 14.14
CA LEU A 73 -6.51 11.18 13.66
C LEU A 73 -5.13 11.88 13.64
N ALA A 74 -4.09 11.13 13.98
CA ALA A 74 -2.72 11.66 13.93
C ALA A 74 -2.16 11.73 12.49
N LEU A 75 -2.63 10.85 11.61
CA LEU A 75 -2.16 10.71 10.22
C LEU A 75 -3.33 10.66 9.23
N PHE A 76 -3.16 11.24 8.04
CA PHE A 76 -4.13 11.14 6.94
C PHE A 76 -4.28 9.69 6.47
N GLY A 77 -5.51 9.25 6.21
CA GLY A 77 -5.81 7.88 5.83
C GLY A 77 -5.07 7.43 4.57
N ALA A 78 -5.07 8.25 3.52
CA ALA A 78 -4.37 7.88 2.28
C ALA A 78 -2.84 7.76 2.46
N LEU A 79 -2.26 8.52 3.39
CA LEU A 79 -0.84 8.39 3.72
C LEU A 79 -0.56 7.14 4.54
N ARG A 80 -1.43 6.81 5.49
CA ARG A 80 -1.38 5.55 6.23
C ARG A 80 -1.48 4.35 5.27
N ASP A 81 -2.37 4.39 4.28
CA ASP A 81 -2.51 3.34 3.26
C ASP A 81 -1.24 3.21 2.40
N ALA A 82 -0.47 4.28 2.23
CA ALA A 82 0.82 4.26 1.53
C ALA A 82 2.02 3.91 2.42
N THR A 83 1.84 3.87 3.75
CA THR A 83 2.87 3.41 4.70
C THR A 83 2.91 1.87 4.74
N PRO A 84 4.08 1.25 4.98
CA PRO A 84 4.18 -0.17 5.29
C PRO A 84 3.18 -0.64 6.36
N ASP A 85 2.53 -1.76 6.06
CA ASP A 85 1.75 -2.52 7.03
C ASP A 85 2.65 -3.26 8.05
N ALA A 86 2.05 -4.03 8.95
CA ALA A 86 2.78 -4.76 9.98
C ALA A 86 3.90 -5.64 9.41
N TRP A 87 3.66 -6.34 8.30
CA TRP A 87 4.71 -7.13 7.64
C TRP A 87 5.81 -6.24 7.05
N GLY A 88 5.45 -5.21 6.29
CA GLY A 88 6.41 -4.28 5.70
C GLY A 88 7.27 -3.56 6.73
N ARG A 89 6.70 -3.22 7.90
CA ARG A 89 7.44 -2.66 9.04
C ARG A 89 8.47 -3.64 9.58
N ARG A 90 8.12 -4.92 9.77
CA ARG A 90 9.06 -5.97 10.18
C ARG A 90 10.23 -6.13 9.21
N VAL A 91 9.96 -6.07 7.91
CA VAL A 91 10.99 -6.12 6.87
C VAL A 91 11.96 -4.93 6.99
N ILE A 92 11.43 -3.72 7.17
CA ILE A 92 12.23 -2.50 7.36
C ILE A 92 13.04 -2.57 8.66
N GLU A 93 12.43 -2.99 9.75
CA GLU A 93 13.08 -3.15 11.06
C GLU A 93 14.23 -4.15 10.99
N ASN A 94 14.02 -5.30 10.35
CA ASN A 94 15.08 -6.30 10.15
C ASN A 94 16.26 -5.71 9.39
N ARG A 95 16.00 -5.04 8.26
CA ARG A 95 17.05 -4.39 7.44
C ARG A 95 17.80 -3.31 8.20
N LEU A 96 17.09 -2.53 9.01
CA LEU A 96 17.69 -1.44 9.81
C LEU A 96 18.21 -1.91 11.16
N ARG A 97 18.11 -3.20 11.48
CA ARG A 97 18.45 -3.80 12.78
C ARG A 97 17.79 -3.06 13.95
N ALA A 98 16.55 -2.64 13.74
CA ALA A 98 15.74 -1.97 14.74
C ALA A 98 14.91 -2.99 15.52
N PRO A 99 14.56 -2.71 16.80
CA PRO A 99 13.64 -3.57 17.53
C PRO A 99 12.23 -3.51 16.89
N PRO A 100 11.38 -4.53 17.13
CA PRO A 100 10.00 -4.54 16.65
C PRO A 100 9.22 -3.29 17.07
N ASN A 101 8.54 -2.64 16.12
CA ASN A 101 7.87 -1.34 16.30
C ASN A 101 8.81 -0.24 16.84
N GLY A 102 10.11 -0.36 16.58
CA GLY A 102 11.17 0.46 17.16
C GLY A 102 11.54 1.69 16.35
N LEU A 103 10.80 2.01 15.29
CA LEU A 103 11.07 3.13 14.39
C LEU A 103 9.92 4.14 14.38
N PRO A 104 10.20 5.44 14.23
CA PRO A 104 9.15 6.43 14.03
C PRO A 104 8.51 6.29 12.63
N GLU A 105 7.31 6.83 12.46
CA GLU A 105 6.54 6.75 11.21
C GLU A 105 7.28 7.36 10.02
N SER A 106 7.98 8.47 10.24
CA SER A 106 8.82 9.11 9.22
C SER A 106 9.89 8.17 8.66
N THR A 107 10.50 7.33 9.50
CA THR A 107 11.48 6.32 9.06
C THR A 107 10.82 5.23 8.23
N TYR A 108 9.65 4.72 8.63
CA TYR A 108 8.92 3.75 7.79
C TYR A 108 8.54 4.34 6.44
N LEU A 109 8.10 5.60 6.41
CA LEU A 109 7.81 6.32 5.18
C LEU A 109 9.04 6.45 4.30
N ASP A 110 10.22 6.75 4.83
CA ASP A 110 11.44 6.86 4.03
C ASP A 110 11.89 5.52 3.43
N HIS A 111 11.64 4.44 4.16
CA HIS A 111 12.21 3.13 3.86
C HIS A 111 11.27 2.19 3.11
N ALA A 112 10.03 2.59 2.82
CA ALA A 112 9.07 1.76 2.10
C ALA A 112 9.33 1.59 0.60
N GLY A 113 10.38 2.20 0.04
CA GLY A 113 10.72 2.00 -1.37
C GLY A 113 9.69 2.56 -2.36
N PRO A 114 9.90 2.34 -3.67
CA PRO A 114 9.12 2.98 -4.72
C PRO A 114 7.85 2.20 -5.12
N HIS A 115 7.72 0.90 -4.84
CA HIS A 115 6.58 0.09 -5.30
C HIS A 115 5.46 -0.07 -4.26
N ARG A 116 5.23 0.98 -3.47
CA ARG A 116 4.11 1.08 -2.51
C ARG A 116 2.76 0.81 -3.17
N ALA A 117 1.77 0.49 -2.34
CA ALA A 117 0.38 0.42 -2.79
C ALA A 117 -0.15 1.77 -3.28
N GLY A 118 -1.04 1.71 -4.26
CA GLY A 118 -1.63 2.86 -4.90
C GLY A 118 -0.63 3.69 -5.70
N ALA A 119 -0.88 5.00 -5.72
CA ALA A 119 -0.20 5.94 -6.59
C ALA A 119 0.66 6.96 -5.82
N LEU A 120 0.80 6.81 -4.51
CA LEU A 120 1.57 7.74 -3.68
C LEU A 120 3.01 7.27 -3.52
N ASP A 121 3.90 8.24 -3.46
CA ASP A 121 5.31 8.07 -3.09
C ASP A 121 5.69 9.19 -2.11
N VAL A 122 6.70 8.97 -1.27
CA VAL A 122 7.12 9.93 -0.24
C VAL A 122 8.63 10.09 -0.31
N ARG A 123 9.09 11.33 -0.48
CA ARG A 123 10.50 11.64 -0.70
C ARG A 123 10.98 12.82 0.15
N PRO A 124 12.30 12.96 0.39
CA PRO A 124 12.82 14.06 1.20
C PRO A 124 12.59 15.44 0.61
N THR A 125 12.70 15.61 -0.72
CA THR A 125 12.60 16.93 -1.38
C THR A 125 11.77 16.88 -2.67
N PRO A 126 11.28 18.03 -3.18
CA PRO A 126 10.48 18.07 -4.42
C PRO A 126 11.26 17.67 -5.68
N THR A 127 12.59 17.62 -5.61
CA THR A 127 13.49 17.25 -6.72
C THR A 127 14.13 15.87 -6.51
N SER A 128 13.80 15.19 -5.39
CA SER A 128 14.26 13.83 -5.15
C SER A 128 13.72 12.90 -6.24
N ARG A 129 14.63 12.11 -6.82
CA ARG A 129 14.25 11.00 -7.70
C ARG A 129 13.56 9.92 -6.89
N SER A 130 12.77 9.07 -7.55
CA SER A 130 12.28 7.86 -6.91
C SER A 130 13.47 6.99 -6.49
N ALA A 131 13.33 6.26 -5.38
CA ALA A 131 14.34 5.31 -4.98
C ALA A 131 14.52 4.23 -6.05
N ASP A 132 15.75 3.74 -6.23
CA ASP A 132 15.96 2.54 -7.03
C ASP A 132 15.29 1.35 -6.32
N GLY A 133 14.45 0.63 -7.04
CA GLY A 133 13.74 -0.53 -6.51
C GLY A 133 13.59 -1.57 -7.60
N VAL A 134 14.58 -2.44 -7.74
CA VAL A 134 14.47 -3.58 -8.65
C VAL A 134 13.51 -4.58 -8.02
N LEU A 135 12.45 -4.93 -8.74
CA LEU A 135 11.55 -5.97 -8.30
C LEU A 135 12.18 -7.34 -8.54
N PRO A 136 12.22 -8.24 -7.53
CA PRO A 136 12.56 -9.64 -7.74
C PRO A 136 11.69 -10.25 -8.82
N SER A 137 12.24 -11.21 -9.56
CA SER A 137 11.48 -12.02 -10.50
C SER A 137 10.88 -13.25 -9.83
N VAL A 138 10.02 -13.97 -10.54
CA VAL A 138 9.53 -15.29 -10.09
C VAL A 138 10.64 -16.31 -9.85
N MET A 139 11.82 -16.13 -10.47
CA MET A 139 12.99 -17.01 -10.24
C MET A 139 13.59 -16.82 -8.85
N ASP A 140 13.31 -15.69 -8.18
CA ASP A 140 13.85 -15.33 -6.87
C ASP A 140 12.94 -15.78 -5.71
N LEU A 141 11.82 -16.47 -5.99
CA LEU A 141 10.83 -16.83 -4.98
C LEU A 141 11.37 -17.74 -3.87
N GLY A 142 12.28 -18.66 -4.17
CA GLY A 142 12.93 -19.48 -3.14
C GLY A 142 13.76 -18.65 -2.16
N HIS A 143 14.56 -17.73 -2.67
CA HIS A 143 15.36 -16.79 -1.88
C HIS A 143 14.48 -15.87 -1.02
N LEU A 144 13.39 -15.37 -1.59
CA LEU A 144 12.41 -14.55 -0.88
C LEU A 144 11.76 -15.33 0.26
N LEU A 145 11.33 -16.57 0.00
CA LEU A 145 10.68 -17.41 0.98
C LEU A 145 11.62 -17.70 2.17
N ASP A 146 12.87 -18.07 1.91
CA ASP A 146 13.87 -18.30 2.95
C ASP A 146 14.15 -17.05 3.78
N ALA A 147 14.22 -15.88 3.15
CA ALA A 147 14.38 -14.62 3.86
C ALA A 147 13.13 -14.24 4.66
N THR A 148 11.93 -14.52 4.17
CA THR A 148 10.70 -14.27 4.93
C THR A 148 10.64 -15.11 6.21
N ALA A 149 11.04 -16.38 6.16
CA ALA A 149 11.09 -17.25 7.34
C ALA A 149 12.04 -16.69 8.41
N ARG A 150 13.23 -16.23 8.00
CA ARG A 150 14.18 -15.57 8.91
C ARG A 150 13.61 -14.32 9.57
N ILE A 151 12.95 -13.45 8.81
CA ILE A 151 12.29 -12.25 9.36
C ILE A 151 11.19 -12.64 10.35
N GLU A 152 10.45 -13.72 10.07
CA GLU A 152 9.43 -14.23 10.97
C GLU A 152 10.01 -14.70 12.31
N GLU A 153 11.18 -15.33 12.27
CA GLU A 153 11.94 -15.83 13.42
C GLU A 153 12.78 -14.74 14.14
N GLY A 154 12.83 -13.52 13.58
CA GLY A 154 13.63 -12.41 14.11
C GLY A 154 15.13 -12.53 13.82
N GLU A 155 15.50 -13.40 12.88
CA GLU A 155 16.88 -13.58 12.44
C GLU A 155 17.30 -12.53 11.40
N PRO A 156 18.57 -12.10 11.38
CA PRO A 156 19.07 -11.22 10.33
C PRO A 156 18.99 -11.87 8.93
N VAL A 157 18.48 -11.09 7.97
CA VAL A 157 18.53 -11.48 6.56
C VAL A 157 19.95 -11.26 6.00
N PRO A 158 20.52 -12.22 5.27
CA PRO A 158 21.82 -12.03 4.61
C PRO A 158 21.78 -10.87 3.61
N ALA A 159 22.88 -10.12 3.49
CA ALA A 159 22.95 -8.94 2.61
C ALA A 159 22.57 -9.24 1.14
N HIS A 160 22.85 -10.43 0.63
CA HIS A 160 22.48 -10.83 -0.74
C HIS A 160 20.97 -11.03 -0.92
N LEU A 161 20.21 -11.22 0.16
CA LEU A 161 18.75 -11.36 0.16
C LEU A 161 18.02 -10.04 0.47
N GLU A 162 18.70 -9.09 1.12
CA GLU A 162 18.12 -7.77 1.45
C GLU A 162 17.65 -7.01 0.20
N VAL A 163 18.34 -7.17 -0.93
CA VAL A 163 17.99 -6.52 -2.20
C VAL A 163 16.56 -6.85 -2.66
N PHE A 164 16.07 -8.05 -2.34
CA PHE A 164 14.74 -8.50 -2.76
C PHE A 164 13.59 -7.86 -1.97
N PHE A 165 13.90 -7.19 -0.87
CA PHE A 165 12.90 -6.46 -0.06
C PHE A 165 12.93 -4.95 -0.29
N ALA A 166 13.85 -4.46 -1.14
CA ALA A 166 13.94 -3.04 -1.48
C ALA A 166 12.77 -2.53 -2.35
N GLY A 167 11.99 -3.45 -2.94
CA GLY A 167 10.86 -3.11 -3.81
C GLY A 167 9.76 -2.32 -3.11
N GLY A 168 9.58 -2.52 -1.80
CA GLY A 168 8.58 -1.82 -1.00
C GLY A 168 7.36 -2.67 -0.66
N PRO A 169 6.60 -2.27 0.37
CA PRO A 169 5.50 -3.05 0.90
C PRO A 169 4.24 -2.89 0.05
N SER A 170 3.37 -3.90 0.12
CA SER A 170 1.97 -3.80 -0.32
C SER A 170 1.07 -3.46 0.87
N VAL A 171 -0.18 -3.06 0.61
CA VAL A 171 -1.17 -2.78 1.66
C VAL A 171 -1.63 -4.05 2.35
N GLY A 172 -1.79 -3.96 3.67
CA GLY A 172 -2.62 -4.83 4.51
C GLY A 172 -1.97 -6.12 5.04
N GLY A 173 -1.98 -6.27 6.36
CA GLY A 173 -1.75 -7.54 7.05
C GLY A 173 -0.34 -7.73 7.66
N ALA A 174 -0.22 -8.77 8.48
CA ALA A 174 1.02 -9.14 9.17
C ALA A 174 1.73 -10.36 8.55
N ARG A 175 1.12 -10.96 7.52
CA ARG A 175 1.60 -12.19 6.89
C ARG A 175 2.71 -11.93 5.86
N PRO A 176 3.67 -12.85 5.71
CA PRO A 176 4.73 -12.78 4.72
C PRO A 176 4.27 -12.51 3.28
N LYS A 177 4.80 -11.44 2.69
CA LYS A 177 4.57 -11.10 1.28
C LYS A 177 5.66 -10.23 0.68
N SER A 178 5.79 -10.24 -0.64
CA SER A 178 6.70 -9.35 -1.37
C SER A 178 6.11 -8.95 -2.71
N VAL A 179 6.52 -7.80 -3.24
CA VAL A 179 6.19 -7.41 -4.62
C VAL A 179 7.21 -8.03 -5.55
N VAL A 180 6.74 -8.74 -6.57
CA VAL A 180 7.56 -9.42 -7.57
C VAL A 180 7.13 -9.00 -8.97
N ARG A 181 8.02 -9.19 -9.94
CA ARG A 181 7.70 -9.06 -11.36
C ARG A 181 7.49 -10.44 -11.96
N MET A 182 6.36 -10.60 -12.65
CA MET A 182 6.02 -11.77 -13.45
C MET A 182 5.54 -11.25 -14.80
N ASP A 183 6.15 -11.76 -15.87
CA ASP A 183 6.01 -11.21 -17.23
C ASP A 183 6.29 -9.69 -17.25
N ASP A 184 5.36 -8.92 -17.82
CA ASP A 184 5.41 -7.45 -17.91
C ASP A 184 4.66 -6.74 -16.77
N GLY A 185 4.22 -7.47 -15.74
CA GLY A 185 3.37 -6.96 -14.65
C GLY A 185 4.01 -7.05 -13.26
N GLU A 186 3.43 -6.30 -12.31
CA GLU A 186 3.75 -6.43 -10.89
C GLU A 186 2.71 -7.31 -10.18
N TRP A 187 3.20 -8.18 -9.31
CA TRP A 187 2.41 -9.13 -8.55
C TRP A 187 2.80 -9.08 -7.07
N ILE A 188 1.91 -9.52 -6.20
CA ILE A 188 2.22 -9.75 -4.79
C ILE A 188 2.40 -11.25 -4.61
N ALA A 189 3.60 -11.67 -4.24
CA ALA A 189 3.89 -13.01 -3.76
C ALA A 189 3.45 -13.12 -2.29
N LYS A 190 2.60 -14.11 -1.99
CA LYS A 190 2.09 -14.46 -0.66
C LYS A 190 2.78 -15.76 -0.23
N PHE A 191 3.55 -15.68 0.84
CA PHE A 191 4.32 -16.81 1.34
C PHE A 191 3.59 -17.47 2.51
N PRO A 192 3.67 -18.81 2.65
CA PRO A 192 3.19 -19.47 3.85
C PRO A 192 4.00 -18.96 5.06
N SER A 193 3.32 -18.68 6.17
CA SER A 193 4.00 -18.33 7.42
C SER A 193 4.58 -19.58 8.06
N VAL A 194 5.71 -19.46 8.75
CA VAL A 194 6.26 -20.56 9.58
C VAL A 194 5.29 -20.99 10.69
N ASN A 195 4.33 -20.13 11.06
CA ASN A 195 3.32 -20.39 12.08
C ASN A 195 2.01 -20.93 11.50
N ASP A 196 1.94 -21.19 10.19
CA ASP A 196 0.74 -21.66 9.55
C ASP A 196 0.48 -23.14 9.81
N ARG A 197 -0.76 -23.47 10.20
CA ARG A 197 -1.22 -24.87 10.30
C ARG A 197 -1.56 -25.50 8.95
N PHE A 198 -1.87 -24.67 7.97
CA PHE A 198 -2.27 -25.05 6.61
C PHE A 198 -1.60 -24.11 5.63
N ASN A 199 -1.47 -24.50 4.36
CA ASN A 199 -0.99 -23.58 3.33
C ASN A 199 -2.03 -22.47 3.09
N MET A 200 -1.93 -21.39 3.86
CA MET A 200 -2.87 -20.28 3.82
C MET A 200 -2.89 -19.55 2.49
N PRO A 201 -1.76 -19.32 1.79
CA PRO A 201 -1.77 -18.83 0.41
C PRO A 201 -2.61 -19.70 -0.54
N LEU A 202 -2.55 -21.03 -0.41
CA LEU A 202 -3.36 -21.92 -1.25
C LEU A 202 -4.87 -21.81 -0.92
N ILE A 203 -5.21 -21.68 0.37
CA ILE A 203 -6.60 -21.43 0.81
C ILE A 203 -7.10 -20.06 0.31
N GLU A 204 -6.26 -19.02 0.37
CA GLU A 204 -6.56 -17.69 -0.15
C GLU A 204 -6.87 -17.76 -1.65
N ARG A 205 -6.05 -18.46 -2.45
CA ARG A 205 -6.33 -18.71 -3.86
C ARG A 205 -7.65 -19.45 -4.05
N ALA A 206 -7.88 -20.56 -3.36
CA ALA A 206 -9.11 -21.34 -3.52
C ALA A 206 -10.36 -20.48 -3.23
N THR A 207 -10.29 -19.60 -2.24
CA THR A 207 -11.36 -18.65 -1.90
C THR A 207 -11.57 -17.60 -3.00
N LEU A 208 -10.49 -17.09 -3.59
CA LEU A 208 -10.57 -16.15 -4.72
C LEU A 208 -11.10 -16.79 -6.00
N GLU A 209 -10.76 -18.05 -6.28
CA GLU A 209 -11.35 -18.80 -7.40
C GLU A 209 -12.85 -19.03 -7.18
N LEU A 210 -13.27 -19.39 -5.95
CA LEU A 210 -14.69 -19.48 -5.62
C LEU A 210 -15.42 -18.14 -5.84
N ALA A 211 -14.83 -17.03 -5.40
CA ALA A 211 -15.35 -15.70 -5.64
C ALA A 211 -15.46 -15.38 -7.15
N ARG A 212 -14.48 -15.80 -7.95
CA ARG A 212 -14.52 -15.66 -9.42
C ARG A 212 -15.68 -16.45 -10.03
N GLU A 213 -15.86 -17.69 -9.62
CA GLU A 213 -16.96 -18.54 -10.07
C GLU A 213 -18.33 -17.99 -9.66
N ALA A 214 -18.41 -17.28 -8.53
CA ALA A 214 -19.58 -16.53 -8.08
C ALA A 214 -19.79 -15.20 -8.86
N GLY A 215 -18.92 -14.86 -9.81
CA GLY A 215 -19.03 -13.65 -10.63
C GLY A 215 -18.50 -12.38 -9.99
N LEU A 216 -17.72 -12.48 -8.90
CA LEU A 216 -17.07 -11.33 -8.26
C LEU A 216 -15.81 -10.90 -9.01
N ASN A 217 -15.48 -9.61 -8.93
CA ASN A 217 -14.28 -9.09 -9.54
C ASN A 217 -13.06 -9.41 -8.65
N VAL A 218 -12.21 -10.32 -9.11
CA VAL A 218 -11.02 -10.77 -8.39
C VAL A 218 -9.77 -10.68 -9.27
N PRO A 219 -8.65 -10.14 -8.75
CA PRO A 219 -7.40 -10.09 -9.51
C PRO A 219 -6.93 -11.47 -9.94
N ARG A 220 -6.16 -11.55 -11.04
CA ARG A 220 -5.60 -12.83 -11.50
C ARG A 220 -4.67 -13.41 -10.44
N THR A 221 -4.62 -14.74 -10.38
CA THR A 221 -3.86 -15.50 -9.39
C THR A 221 -3.06 -16.62 -10.07
N SER A 222 -1.84 -16.88 -9.58
CA SER A 222 -1.00 -18.03 -9.96
C SER A 222 -0.50 -18.75 -8.71
N ILE A 223 -0.06 -20.01 -8.86
CA ILE A 223 0.71 -20.73 -7.83
C ILE A 223 2.01 -21.17 -8.47
N GLU A 224 3.11 -20.75 -7.87
CA GLU A 224 4.44 -21.21 -8.21
C GLU A 224 4.85 -22.29 -7.21
N SER A 225 5.27 -23.45 -7.74
CA SER A 225 5.81 -24.54 -6.93
C SER A 225 7.33 -24.51 -7.03
N LEU A 226 8.00 -24.43 -5.89
CA LEU A 226 9.44 -24.45 -5.78
C LEU A 226 9.98 -25.87 -5.90
N ALA A 227 11.30 -26.01 -6.10
CA ALA A 227 11.95 -27.31 -6.26
C ALA A 227 11.84 -28.23 -5.01
N ASP A 228 11.51 -27.66 -3.85
CA ASP A 228 11.31 -28.34 -2.57
C ASP A 228 9.82 -28.47 -2.19
N ASP A 229 8.93 -28.41 -3.18
CA ASP A 229 7.47 -28.55 -3.05
C ASP A 229 6.78 -27.42 -2.26
N ARG A 230 7.51 -26.42 -1.76
CA ARG A 230 6.89 -25.22 -1.17
C ARG A 230 6.15 -24.45 -2.26
N GLN A 231 4.99 -23.92 -1.92
CA GLN A 231 4.13 -23.21 -2.87
C GLN A 231 3.96 -21.75 -2.46
N VAL A 232 4.05 -20.87 -3.45
CA VAL A 232 3.84 -19.44 -3.29
C VAL A 232 2.66 -19.03 -4.16
N MET A 233 1.71 -18.30 -3.58
CA MET A 233 0.61 -17.71 -4.34
C MET A 233 1.03 -16.35 -4.87
N LEU A 234 0.83 -16.12 -6.16
CA LEU A 234 0.96 -14.82 -6.78
C LEU A 234 -0.43 -14.23 -7.00
N ILE A 235 -0.63 -12.96 -6.65
CA ILE A 235 -1.84 -12.20 -6.99
C ILE A 235 -1.47 -10.92 -7.74
N GLU A 236 -2.12 -10.68 -8.86
CA GLU A 236 -1.86 -9.53 -9.71
C GLU A 236 -2.23 -8.22 -8.99
N ARG A 237 -1.38 -7.20 -9.14
CA ARG A 237 -1.66 -5.87 -8.61
C ARG A 237 -2.68 -5.12 -9.45
N PHE A 238 -3.89 -4.94 -8.90
CA PHE A 238 -4.94 -4.16 -9.56
C PHE A 238 -4.64 -2.65 -9.63
N ASP A 239 -3.68 -2.17 -8.83
CA ASP A 239 -3.26 -0.78 -8.73
C ASP A 239 -2.13 -0.40 -9.70
N ARG A 240 -1.83 -1.30 -10.66
CA ARG A 240 -0.87 -1.10 -11.74
C ARG A 240 -1.56 -1.13 -13.09
N LEU A 241 -1.04 -0.34 -14.03
CA LEU A 241 -1.59 -0.14 -15.36
C LEU A 241 -0.47 -0.18 -16.39
N SER A 242 -0.55 -1.08 -17.36
CA SER A 242 0.31 -1.01 -18.54
C SER A 242 -0.09 0.19 -19.41
N LEU A 243 0.84 1.11 -19.61
CA LEU A 243 0.73 2.25 -20.51
C LEU A 243 1.74 2.08 -21.66
N PRO A 244 1.52 2.73 -22.82
CA PRO A 244 2.50 2.72 -23.91
C PRO A 244 3.90 3.22 -23.49
N THR A 245 3.97 4.04 -22.44
CA THR A 245 5.19 4.67 -21.92
C THR A 245 5.81 3.92 -20.74
N GLY A 246 5.20 2.84 -20.25
CA GLY A 246 5.66 2.08 -19.09
C GLY A 246 4.52 1.66 -18.15
N ILE A 247 4.80 1.58 -16.85
CA ILE A 247 3.79 1.18 -15.85
C ILE A 247 3.25 2.44 -15.15
N GLY A 248 1.98 2.74 -15.40
CA GLY A 248 1.21 3.71 -14.63
C GLY A 248 0.63 3.10 -13.36
N ARG A 249 0.09 3.96 -12.49
CA ARG A 249 -0.51 3.54 -11.21
C ARG A 249 -1.94 4.01 -11.08
N ARG A 250 -2.78 3.21 -10.43
CA ARG A 250 -4.10 3.64 -9.98
C ARG A 250 -4.01 4.09 -8.54
N HIS A 251 -4.51 5.28 -8.25
CA HIS A 251 -4.68 5.69 -6.87
C HIS A 251 -5.73 4.80 -6.21
N MET A 252 -5.47 4.38 -4.97
CA MET A 252 -6.40 3.61 -4.16
C MET A 252 -6.29 4.05 -2.71
N VAL A 253 -7.39 3.92 -1.99
CA VAL A 253 -7.46 4.12 -0.55
C VAL A 253 -8.34 3.01 0.05
N SER A 254 -8.08 2.67 1.31
CA SER A 254 -8.83 1.65 2.03
C SER A 254 -10.20 2.16 2.47
N ALA A 255 -11.09 1.24 2.84
CA ALA A 255 -12.38 1.59 3.45
C ALA A 255 -12.18 2.39 4.76
N LEU A 256 -11.11 2.13 5.52
CA LEU A 256 -10.78 2.91 6.72
C LEU A 256 -10.51 4.38 6.38
N THR A 257 -9.80 4.63 5.29
CA THR A 257 -9.57 6.01 4.81
C THR A 257 -10.86 6.66 4.34
N MET A 258 -11.67 5.94 3.58
CA MET A 258 -12.97 6.43 3.10
C MET A 258 -13.95 6.76 4.23
N LEU A 259 -13.78 6.13 5.39
CA LEU A 259 -14.62 6.33 6.57
C LEU A 259 -13.95 7.23 7.63
N ALA A 260 -12.76 7.75 7.36
CA ALA A 260 -11.97 8.53 8.33
C ALA A 260 -11.71 7.81 9.67
N LEU A 261 -11.53 6.48 9.64
CA LEU A 261 -11.31 5.66 10.83
C LEU A 261 -9.87 5.24 11.02
N HIS A 262 -9.45 5.04 12.28
CA HIS A 262 -8.26 4.27 12.61
C HIS A 262 -8.55 2.77 12.54
N GLU A 263 -7.52 1.93 12.37
CA GLU A 263 -7.69 0.47 12.31
C GLU A 263 -8.34 -0.10 13.57
N GLN A 264 -8.05 0.50 14.72
CA GLN A 264 -8.62 0.13 16.03
C GLN A 264 -10.12 0.41 16.13
N ASP A 265 -10.63 1.37 15.36
CA ASP A 265 -12.05 1.76 15.36
C ASP A 265 -12.86 0.97 14.32
N SER A 266 -12.19 0.10 13.54
CA SER A 266 -12.86 -0.73 12.52
C SER A 266 -14.00 -1.61 13.05
N PRO A 267 -13.96 -2.17 14.28
CA PRO A 267 -15.08 -2.95 14.83
C PRO A 267 -16.35 -2.13 15.07
N ASP A 268 -16.24 -0.80 15.21
CA ASP A 268 -17.37 0.10 15.44
C ASP A 268 -18.01 0.59 14.13
N SER A 269 -17.50 0.10 12.98
CA SER A 269 -18.02 0.43 11.66
C SER A 269 -18.91 -0.68 11.07
N SER A 270 -19.43 -0.45 9.87
CA SER A 270 -20.32 -1.41 9.21
C SER A 270 -20.18 -1.39 7.70
N TYR A 271 -20.59 -2.49 7.06
CA TYR A 271 -20.73 -2.55 5.60
C TYR A 271 -21.71 -1.50 5.05
N ALA A 272 -22.73 -1.12 5.83
CA ALA A 272 -23.63 -0.03 5.46
C ALA A 272 -22.89 1.31 5.36
N ALA A 273 -21.98 1.59 6.30
CA ALA A 273 -21.14 2.78 6.24
C ALA A 273 -20.22 2.78 4.99
N ILE A 274 -19.63 1.63 4.65
CA ILE A 274 -18.85 1.48 3.40
C ILE A 274 -19.74 1.74 2.17
N ALA A 275 -20.96 1.18 2.14
CA ALA A 275 -21.90 1.42 1.05
C ALA A 275 -22.30 2.89 0.93
N ASP A 276 -22.46 3.60 2.05
CA ASP A 276 -22.73 5.05 2.06
C ASP A 276 -21.53 5.85 1.54
N ALA A 277 -20.31 5.51 1.96
CA ALA A 277 -19.09 6.12 1.43
C ALA A 277 -18.93 5.91 -0.08
N LEU A 278 -19.26 4.71 -0.60
CA LEU A 278 -19.34 4.46 -2.05
C LEU A 278 -20.38 5.36 -2.74
N GLY A 279 -21.48 5.71 -2.07
CA GLY A 279 -22.48 6.63 -2.61
C GLY A 279 -21.97 8.07 -2.74
N GLN A 280 -21.14 8.50 -1.80
CA GLN A 280 -20.60 9.86 -1.74
C GLN A 280 -19.39 10.05 -2.65
N HIS A 281 -18.50 9.05 -2.70
CA HIS A 281 -17.19 9.16 -3.33
C HIS A 281 -16.95 8.19 -4.49
N GLY A 282 -17.84 7.22 -4.70
CA GLY A 282 -17.70 6.22 -5.74
C GLY A 282 -17.79 6.79 -7.15
N VAL A 283 -17.25 6.05 -8.12
CA VAL A 283 -17.23 6.49 -9.52
C VAL A 283 -18.66 6.51 -10.07
N ARG A 284 -19.07 7.65 -10.61
CA ARG A 284 -20.40 7.82 -11.22
C ARG A 284 -20.66 6.74 -12.27
N GLY A 285 -21.79 6.06 -12.15
CA GLY A 285 -22.18 4.94 -13.02
C GLY A 285 -21.76 3.56 -12.49
N CYS A 286 -20.78 3.47 -11.60
CA CYS A 286 -20.33 2.21 -11.00
C CYS A 286 -20.95 1.93 -9.63
N ILE A 287 -21.35 2.97 -8.88
CA ILE A 287 -21.82 2.90 -7.47
C ILE A 287 -22.79 1.75 -7.20
N ALA A 288 -23.82 1.57 -8.03
CA ALA A 288 -24.81 0.52 -7.83
C ALA A 288 -24.21 -0.90 -8.00
N GLY A 289 -23.28 -1.06 -8.94
CA GLY A 289 -22.52 -2.30 -9.10
C GLY A 289 -21.59 -2.55 -7.92
N ASP A 290 -20.81 -1.54 -7.54
CA ASP A 290 -19.83 -1.63 -6.44
C ASP A 290 -20.50 -1.99 -5.10
N ARG A 291 -21.67 -1.39 -4.82
CA ARG A 291 -22.46 -1.73 -3.63
C ARG A 291 -22.97 -3.17 -3.66
N ARG A 292 -23.45 -3.65 -4.81
CA ARG A 292 -23.89 -5.06 -4.94
C ARG A 292 -22.72 -6.00 -4.70
N GLU A 293 -21.56 -5.71 -5.28
CA GLU A 293 -20.37 -6.53 -5.12
C GLU A 293 -19.84 -6.51 -3.67
N LEU A 294 -19.91 -5.36 -2.98
CA LEU A 294 -19.58 -5.26 -1.56
C LEU A 294 -20.36 -6.26 -0.72
N TYR A 295 -21.69 -6.32 -0.88
CA TYR A 295 -22.53 -7.26 -0.13
C TYR A 295 -22.36 -8.71 -0.60
N ALA A 296 -22.12 -8.93 -1.89
CA ALA A 296 -21.86 -10.27 -2.41
C ALA A 296 -20.54 -10.86 -1.89
N ARG A 297 -19.61 -10.03 -1.40
CA ARG A 297 -18.39 -10.49 -0.70
C ARG A 297 -18.63 -10.92 0.76
N MET A 298 -19.82 -10.65 1.33
CA MET A 298 -20.16 -11.05 2.70
C MET A 298 -20.85 -12.42 2.78
N VAL A 299 -21.53 -12.83 1.72
CA VAL A 299 -22.43 -13.99 1.66
C VAL A 299 -21.75 -15.13 0.92
#